data_AF-A0A9W4ECY1-F1
#
_entry.id   AF-A0A9W4ECY1-F1
#
_cell.length_a   1.000
_cell.length_b   1.000
_cell.length_c   1.000
_cell.angle_alpha   90.00
_cell.angle_beta   90.00
_cell.angle_gamma   90.00
#
_symmetry.space_group_name_H-M   'P 1'
#
loop_
_entity.id
_entity.type
_entity.pdbx_description
1 polymer ?
#
loop_
_entity_poly.entity_id
_entity_poly.type
_entity_poly.pdbx_seq_one_letter_code
_entity_poly.pdbx_strand_id
1 'polypeptide(L)'
;MTDPYHLAHEWLSATYDVPLDIQRTPVAETPRAWVFSTALRPAEGARTTEPAPMLTSLVCVPKDGAPPFHPATDDPWGDLADFERDPRPRDPAEQARRTNARGAVLAAHASVGGAPASALPWQSAHEGPTWWDDFLRRYFPTAEVGPCPDWDTVIAAVGEPGPGTAGVVWVRRELHGSEATGHLLYAHNNDGQVALLDPQGQRLARLETENVRQIVLARIPAPSAQPPAARAARGPADLASAVRAAEAWLEHVHGGDVVLVEPSAADETARGWLFACNTRAFLADGNPQHAMLDAALVVPKDGSVPFGLPNSDPWEWFERWDQGAQPGVDGFPLPPEPGPAAWFAPTMSPLGAVLSVTDYTDWPTLIAGLTEMPVGSRSVVWLRRNDRRGRESVGLLCVAAQTDTGLVLVDTARDAPAELESDGVRSLHVVQYR
;
A
#
# COMPACT_ATOMS: atom_id res chain seq x y z
N MET A 1 2.31 -29.35 -35.51
CA MET A 1 2.45 -28.02 -34.89
C MET A 1 1.07 -27.41 -34.83
N THR A 2 0.61 -27.04 -33.64
CA THR A 2 -0.65 -26.31 -33.49
C THR A 2 -0.49 -24.92 -34.08
N ASP A 3 -1.51 -24.43 -34.78
CA ASP A 3 -1.51 -23.08 -35.36
C ASP A 3 -1.42 -22.04 -34.24
N PRO A 4 -0.36 -21.19 -34.19
CA PRO A 4 -0.18 -20.21 -33.12
C PRO A 4 -1.32 -19.18 -33.06
N TYR A 5 -1.98 -18.90 -34.19
CA TYR A 5 -3.16 -18.03 -34.22
C TYR A 5 -4.33 -18.66 -33.43
N HIS A 6 -4.59 -19.96 -33.63
CA HIS A 6 -5.65 -20.65 -32.88
C HIS A 6 -5.33 -20.72 -31.38
N LEU A 7 -4.07 -20.96 -31.01
CA LEU A 7 -3.66 -20.93 -29.60
C LEU A 7 -3.89 -19.57 -28.95
N ALA A 8 -3.51 -18.47 -29.61
CA ALA A 8 -3.78 -17.13 -29.12
C ALA A 8 -5.28 -16.85 -28.98
N HIS A 9 -6.06 -17.23 -30.00
CA HIS A 9 -7.51 -17.02 -30.01
C HIS A 9 -8.22 -17.80 -28.88
N GLU A 10 -7.85 -19.07 -28.67
CA GLU A 10 -8.38 -19.90 -27.58
C GLU A 10 -8.02 -19.32 -26.21
N TRP A 11 -6.76 -18.91 -26.03
CA TRP A 11 -6.30 -18.32 -24.77
C TRP A 11 -6.99 -16.98 -24.47
N LEU A 12 -7.14 -16.10 -25.46
CA LEU A 12 -7.88 -14.85 -25.31
C LEU A 12 -9.35 -15.11 -24.93
N SER A 13 -9.99 -16.07 -25.60
CA SER A 13 -11.39 -16.45 -25.31
C SER A 13 -11.58 -17.04 -23.92
N ALA A 14 -10.54 -17.66 -23.35
CA ALA A 14 -10.55 -18.17 -21.98
C ALA A 14 -10.18 -17.11 -20.92
N THR A 15 -9.44 -16.07 -21.32
CA THR A 15 -8.94 -15.03 -20.41
C THR A 15 -9.92 -13.87 -20.26
N TYR A 16 -10.69 -13.57 -21.31
CA TYR A 16 -11.60 -12.44 -21.34
C TYR A 16 -13.06 -12.87 -21.50
N ASP A 17 -13.94 -12.22 -20.75
CA ASP A 17 -15.40 -12.38 -20.86
C ASP A 17 -16.00 -11.48 -21.96
N VAL A 18 -15.17 -10.80 -22.74
CA VAL A 18 -15.56 -9.88 -23.81
C VAL A 18 -15.01 -10.33 -25.16
N PRO A 19 -15.74 -10.14 -26.28
CA PRO A 19 -15.24 -10.54 -27.60
C PRO A 19 -14.02 -9.73 -28.03
N LEU A 20 -12.97 -10.42 -28.46
CA LEU A 20 -11.76 -9.82 -29.03
C LEU A 20 -11.60 -10.20 -30.50
N ASP A 21 -10.95 -9.31 -31.24
CA ASP A 21 -10.45 -9.58 -32.57
C ASP A 21 -8.92 -9.66 -32.53
N ILE A 22 -8.38 -10.71 -33.14
CA ILE A 22 -6.94 -10.94 -33.25
C ILE A 22 -6.53 -10.88 -34.73
N GLN A 23 -5.44 -10.18 -35.03
CA GLN A 23 -4.89 -10.16 -36.37
C GLN A 23 -4.32 -11.53 -36.73
N ARG A 24 -4.66 -12.07 -37.90
CA ARG A 24 -4.22 -13.40 -38.30
C ARG A 24 -2.71 -13.48 -38.58
N THR A 25 -2.11 -12.40 -39.04
CA THR A 25 -0.67 -12.30 -39.29
C THR A 25 0.02 -11.79 -38.03
N PRO A 26 1.09 -12.44 -37.55
CA PRO A 26 1.89 -11.91 -36.45
C PRO A 26 2.44 -10.52 -36.80
N VAL A 27 2.39 -9.59 -35.84
CA VAL A 27 2.99 -8.25 -35.97
C VAL A 27 4.50 -8.27 -35.75
N ALA A 28 4.98 -9.28 -35.00
CA ALA A 28 6.38 -9.61 -34.85
C ALA A 28 6.57 -11.12 -34.66
N GLU A 29 7.75 -11.60 -34.99
CA GLU A 29 8.18 -12.97 -34.74
C GLU A 29 9.61 -12.95 -34.21
N THR A 30 9.84 -13.69 -33.12
CA THR A 30 11.14 -13.86 -32.50
C THR A 30 11.57 -15.32 -32.57
N PRO A 31 12.83 -15.67 -32.20
CA PRO A 31 13.25 -17.06 -32.17
C PRO A 31 12.39 -17.96 -31.25
N ARG A 32 11.79 -17.43 -30.19
CA ARG A 32 10.98 -18.20 -29.23
C ARG A 32 9.49 -17.91 -29.24
N ALA A 33 9.00 -16.90 -29.96
CA ALA A 33 7.58 -16.55 -29.92
C ALA A 33 7.04 -15.95 -31.23
N TRP A 34 5.73 -16.06 -31.40
CA TRP A 34 4.95 -15.23 -32.33
C TRP A 34 4.19 -14.18 -31.54
N VAL A 35 4.13 -12.95 -32.05
CA VAL A 35 3.43 -11.85 -31.41
C VAL A 35 2.28 -11.39 -32.29
N PHE A 36 1.06 -11.41 -31.76
CA PHE A 36 -0.15 -10.99 -32.45
C PHE A 36 -0.70 -9.71 -31.83
N SER A 37 -1.27 -8.84 -32.66
CA SER A 37 -2.07 -7.70 -32.18
C SER A 37 -3.50 -8.18 -31.93
N THR A 38 -4.07 -7.73 -30.81
CA THR A 38 -5.44 -7.98 -30.39
C THR A 38 -6.13 -6.67 -30.04
N ALA A 39 -7.43 -6.60 -30.27
CA ALA A 39 -8.25 -5.46 -29.90
C ALA A 39 -9.64 -5.92 -29.45
N LEU A 40 -10.34 -5.07 -28.71
CA LEU A 40 -11.73 -5.34 -28.33
C LEU A 40 -12.63 -5.16 -29.54
N ARG A 41 -13.52 -6.13 -29.76
CA ARG A 41 -14.57 -5.96 -30.76
C ARG A 41 -15.49 -4.82 -30.32
N PRO A 42 -15.95 -3.95 -31.24
CA PRO A 42 -16.96 -2.96 -30.93
C PRO A 42 -18.20 -3.63 -30.31
N ALA A 43 -18.77 -3.02 -29.27
CA ALA A 43 -20.02 -3.51 -28.68
C ALA A 43 -21.14 -3.50 -29.73
N GLU A 44 -22.04 -4.49 -29.69
CA GLU A 44 -23.21 -4.51 -30.58
C GLU A 44 -24.03 -3.22 -30.41
N GLY A 45 -24.23 -2.49 -31.51
CA GLY A 45 -24.93 -1.19 -31.49
C GLY A 45 -24.05 0.03 -31.22
N ALA A 46 -22.72 -0.12 -31.09
CA ALA A 46 -21.80 1.00 -31.02
C ALA A 46 -21.86 1.87 -32.29
N ARG A 47 -21.73 3.20 -32.11
CA ARG A 47 -21.70 4.15 -33.25
C ARG A 47 -20.43 4.04 -34.09
N THR A 48 -19.38 3.45 -33.54
CA THR A 48 -18.09 3.28 -34.18
C THR A 48 -17.88 1.81 -34.55
N THR A 49 -17.40 1.57 -35.77
CA THR A 49 -16.97 0.23 -36.22
C THR A 49 -15.49 -0.04 -35.94
N GLU A 50 -14.76 0.95 -35.40
CA GLU A 50 -13.36 0.79 -35.03
C GLU A 50 -13.22 -0.03 -33.73
N PRO A 51 -12.28 -0.98 -33.66
CA PRO A 51 -12.00 -1.73 -32.44
C PRO A 51 -11.67 -0.80 -31.27
N ALA A 52 -12.16 -1.14 -30.09
CA ALA A 52 -11.82 -0.37 -28.89
C ALA A 52 -10.38 -0.73 -28.45
N PRO A 53 -9.53 0.27 -28.20
CA PRO A 53 -8.12 0.06 -27.86
C PRO A 53 -7.98 -0.57 -26.47
N MET A 54 -6.97 -1.43 -26.31
CA MET A 54 -6.64 -2.12 -25.07
C MET A 54 -5.27 -1.68 -24.55
N LEU A 55 -5.05 -1.78 -23.24
CA LEU A 55 -3.69 -1.64 -22.70
C LEU A 55 -2.87 -2.86 -23.12
N THR A 56 -3.44 -4.06 -22.98
CA THR A 56 -2.81 -5.32 -23.38
C THR A 56 -3.12 -5.73 -24.81
N SER A 57 -2.85 -4.84 -25.79
CA SER A 57 -3.13 -5.05 -27.22
C SER A 57 -2.17 -6.02 -27.95
N LEU A 58 -1.19 -6.63 -27.26
CA LEU A 58 -0.32 -7.69 -27.80
C LEU A 58 -0.54 -9.03 -27.10
N VAL A 59 -0.47 -10.12 -27.84
CA VAL A 59 -0.40 -11.49 -27.30
C VAL A 59 0.87 -12.17 -27.82
N CYS A 60 1.68 -12.66 -26.89
CA CYS A 60 2.84 -13.48 -27.16
C CYS A 60 2.44 -14.97 -27.09
N VAL A 61 2.77 -15.73 -28.14
CA VAL A 61 2.57 -17.18 -28.22
C VAL A 61 3.92 -17.88 -28.28
N PRO A 62 4.36 -18.52 -27.19
CA PRO A 62 5.61 -19.28 -27.17
C PRO A 62 5.64 -20.45 -28.17
N LYS A 63 6.80 -20.63 -28.83
CA LYS A 63 7.05 -21.72 -29.79
C LYS A 63 7.29 -23.08 -29.14
N ASP A 64 7.62 -23.09 -27.86
CA ASP A 64 7.88 -24.29 -27.05
C ASP A 64 6.61 -24.93 -26.47
N GLY A 65 5.44 -24.31 -26.70
CA GLY A 65 4.16 -24.77 -26.19
C GLY A 65 3.81 -24.27 -24.79
N ALA A 66 4.59 -23.36 -24.20
CA ALA A 66 4.18 -22.66 -22.99
C ALA A 66 2.91 -21.82 -23.23
N PRO A 67 2.10 -21.54 -22.18
CA PRO A 67 0.88 -20.77 -22.32
C PRO A 67 1.14 -19.37 -22.92
N PRO A 68 0.23 -18.86 -23.79
CA PRO A 68 0.30 -17.48 -24.25
C PRO A 68 0.22 -16.47 -23.09
N PHE A 69 0.75 -15.27 -23.31
CA PHE A 69 0.73 -14.19 -22.32
C PHE A 69 0.72 -12.81 -22.99
N HIS A 70 0.29 -11.79 -22.25
CA HIS A 70 0.45 -10.40 -22.66
C HIS A 70 1.85 -9.90 -22.25
N PRO A 71 2.65 -9.30 -23.14
CA PRO A 71 3.88 -8.65 -22.71
C PRO A 71 3.57 -7.44 -21.80
N ALA A 72 4.54 -7.04 -20.98
CA ALA A 72 4.38 -5.92 -20.07
C ALA A 72 3.96 -4.62 -20.80
N THR A 73 3.01 -3.87 -20.23
CA THR A 73 2.48 -2.65 -20.86
C THR A 73 3.45 -1.47 -20.82
N ASP A 74 4.36 -1.43 -19.85
CA ASP A 74 5.37 -0.38 -19.73
C ASP A 74 6.53 -0.57 -20.72
N ASP A 75 7.03 -1.80 -20.91
CA ASP A 75 8.13 -2.12 -21.82
C ASP A 75 7.93 -3.51 -22.48
N PRO A 76 7.05 -3.62 -23.49
CA PRO A 76 6.68 -4.92 -24.06
C PRO A 76 7.85 -5.62 -24.78
N TRP A 77 8.78 -4.85 -25.34
CA TRP A 77 9.92 -5.39 -26.09
C TRP A 77 11.07 -5.78 -25.18
N GLY A 78 11.33 -5.01 -24.13
CA GLY A 78 12.21 -5.43 -23.05
C GLY A 78 11.71 -6.73 -22.42
N ASP A 79 10.40 -6.82 -22.15
CA ASP A 79 9.81 -8.03 -21.59
C ASP A 79 9.90 -9.25 -22.53
N LEU A 80 9.72 -9.05 -23.84
CA LEU A 80 9.91 -10.12 -24.82
C LEU A 80 11.39 -10.53 -24.94
N ALA A 81 12.32 -9.58 -24.90
CA ALA A 81 13.75 -9.88 -24.89
C ALA A 81 14.17 -10.64 -23.62
N ASP A 82 13.53 -10.36 -22.48
CA ASP A 82 13.73 -11.11 -21.23
C ASP A 82 13.24 -12.55 -21.36
N PHE A 83 12.07 -12.76 -21.97
CA PHE A 83 11.55 -14.09 -22.29
C PHE A 83 12.49 -14.87 -23.23
N GLU A 84 13.05 -14.22 -24.24
CA GLU A 84 14.01 -14.85 -25.15
C GLU A 84 15.26 -15.37 -24.42
N ARG A 85 15.72 -14.64 -23.40
CA ARG A 85 16.87 -15.02 -22.57
C ARG A 85 16.51 -16.15 -21.59
N ASP A 86 15.29 -16.17 -21.07
CA ASP A 86 14.82 -17.14 -20.09
C ASP A 86 13.35 -17.53 -20.36
N PRO A 87 13.10 -18.52 -21.25
CA PRO A 87 11.77 -18.86 -21.74
C PRO A 87 11.02 -19.76 -20.75
N ARG A 88 10.80 -19.27 -19.54
CA ARG A 88 9.99 -19.95 -18.52
C ARG A 88 8.53 -19.45 -18.58
N PRO A 89 7.55 -20.31 -18.27
CA PRO A 89 6.18 -19.87 -18.06
C PRO A 89 6.12 -18.71 -17.06
N ARG A 90 5.30 -17.70 -17.34
CA ARG A 90 5.17 -16.53 -16.48
C ARG A 90 4.37 -16.89 -15.22
N ASP A 91 4.84 -16.42 -14.06
CA ASP A 91 4.08 -16.51 -12.82
C ASP A 91 2.79 -15.66 -12.95
N PRO A 92 1.60 -16.21 -12.61
CA PRO A 92 0.34 -15.47 -12.77
C PRO A 92 0.26 -14.16 -11.97
N ALA A 93 0.82 -14.12 -10.76
CA ALA A 93 0.79 -12.91 -9.93
C ALA A 93 1.74 -11.84 -10.47
N GLU A 94 2.91 -12.25 -10.98
CA GLU A 94 3.83 -11.35 -11.67
C GLU A 94 3.25 -10.83 -12.98
N GLN A 95 2.61 -11.70 -13.77
CA GLN A 95 1.91 -11.35 -14.99
C GLN A 95 0.82 -10.31 -14.72
N ALA A 96 0.01 -10.52 -13.67
CA ALA A 96 -1.04 -9.59 -13.28
C ALA A 96 -0.50 -8.22 -12.81
N ARG A 97 0.77 -8.12 -12.38
CA ARG A 97 1.40 -6.82 -12.08
C ARG A 97 1.90 -6.13 -13.34
N ARG A 98 2.50 -6.89 -14.26
CA ARG A 98 3.10 -6.41 -15.54
C ARG A 98 2.08 -5.85 -16.54
N THR A 99 0.79 -6.17 -16.36
CA THR A 99 -0.28 -5.65 -17.23
C THR A 99 -1.15 -4.59 -16.54
N ASN A 100 -0.85 -4.20 -15.30
CA ASN A 100 -1.74 -3.41 -14.46
C ASN A 100 -1.41 -1.91 -14.42
N ALA A 101 -1.20 -1.29 -15.59
CA ALA A 101 -0.92 0.15 -15.65
C ALA A 101 -2.04 0.97 -15.00
N ARG A 102 -3.29 0.52 -15.14
CA ARG A 102 -4.48 1.15 -14.54
C ARG A 102 -4.44 1.15 -13.01
N GLY A 103 -4.23 0.00 -12.39
CA GLY A 103 -4.12 -0.10 -10.94
C GLY A 103 -2.92 0.68 -10.40
N ALA A 104 -1.79 0.64 -11.12
CA ALA A 104 -0.57 1.35 -10.74
C ALA A 104 -0.76 2.88 -10.75
N VAL A 105 -1.43 3.43 -11.77
CA VAL A 105 -1.73 4.88 -11.83
C VAL A 105 -2.70 5.32 -10.74
N LEU A 106 -3.71 4.50 -10.39
CA LEU A 106 -4.58 4.82 -9.24
C LEU A 106 -3.81 4.84 -7.92
N ALA A 107 -2.94 3.86 -7.72
CA ALA A 107 -2.10 3.80 -6.52
C ALA A 107 -1.18 5.04 -6.44
N ALA A 108 -0.57 5.44 -7.56
CA ALA A 108 0.26 6.65 -7.61
C ALA A 108 -0.56 7.92 -7.34
N HIS A 109 -1.75 8.06 -7.93
CA HIS A 109 -2.61 9.21 -7.67
C HIS A 109 -2.96 9.35 -6.19
N ALA A 110 -3.38 8.25 -5.55
CA ALA A 110 -3.67 8.24 -4.13
C ALA A 110 -2.43 8.59 -3.29
N SER A 111 -1.28 8.00 -3.61
CA SER A 111 -0.03 8.18 -2.86
C SER A 111 0.50 9.61 -2.96
N VAL A 112 0.44 10.22 -4.15
CA VAL A 112 0.77 11.64 -4.34
C VAL A 112 -0.21 12.56 -3.59
N GLY A 113 -1.47 12.14 -3.44
CA GLY A 113 -2.46 12.79 -2.59
C GLY A 113 -2.30 12.53 -1.08
N GLY A 114 -1.26 11.82 -0.65
CA GLY A 114 -0.99 11.50 0.76
C GLY A 114 -1.73 10.28 1.30
N ALA A 115 -2.43 9.51 0.46
CA ALA A 115 -3.12 8.30 0.84
C ALA A 115 -2.35 7.06 0.34
N PRO A 116 -1.76 6.23 1.21
CA PRO A 116 -1.04 5.05 0.77
C PRO A 116 -2.01 4.09 0.05
N ALA A 117 -1.59 3.58 -1.10
CA ALA A 117 -2.40 2.69 -1.92
C ALA A 117 -1.52 1.68 -2.66
N SER A 118 -2.04 0.48 -2.85
CA SER A 118 -1.42 -0.56 -3.67
C SER A 118 -2.36 -0.97 -4.80
N ALA A 119 -1.77 -1.36 -5.93
CA ALA A 119 -2.54 -1.82 -7.08
C ALA A 119 -3.06 -3.24 -6.83
N LEU A 120 -4.39 -3.41 -6.81
CA LEU A 120 -5.01 -4.73 -6.81
C LEU A 120 -4.66 -5.48 -8.12
N PRO A 121 -4.55 -6.82 -8.12
CA PRO A 121 -4.23 -7.59 -9.32
C PRO A 121 -5.11 -7.22 -10.52
N TRP A 122 -4.52 -7.22 -11.72
CA TRP A 122 -5.25 -7.01 -12.96
C TRP A 122 -6.34 -8.08 -13.14
N GLN A 123 -7.48 -7.67 -13.72
CA GLN A 123 -8.59 -8.54 -14.08
C GLN A 123 -9.04 -8.17 -15.48
N SER A 124 -9.52 -9.14 -16.27
CA SER A 124 -10.01 -8.92 -17.64
C SER A 124 -11.14 -7.89 -17.72
N ALA A 125 -11.99 -7.81 -16.69
CA ALA A 125 -13.03 -6.79 -16.54
C ALA A 125 -12.49 -5.34 -16.51
N HIS A 126 -11.17 -5.16 -16.33
CA HIS A 126 -10.53 -3.86 -16.41
C HIS A 126 -10.34 -3.34 -17.84
N GLU A 127 -10.53 -4.19 -18.86
CA GLU A 127 -10.33 -3.85 -20.28
C GLU A 127 -11.58 -4.11 -21.11
N GLY A 128 -12.76 -3.66 -20.64
CA GLY A 128 -13.99 -3.64 -21.45
C GLY A 128 -14.01 -2.55 -22.53
N PRO A 129 -14.93 -2.57 -23.51
CA PRO A 129 -14.97 -1.60 -24.62
C PRO A 129 -15.02 -0.12 -24.21
N THR A 130 -15.50 0.17 -23.00
CA THR A 130 -15.63 1.52 -22.42
C THR A 130 -14.66 1.77 -21.27
N TRP A 131 -13.60 0.94 -21.12
CA TRP A 131 -12.75 0.93 -19.93
C TRP A 131 -12.15 2.30 -19.59
N TRP A 132 -11.70 3.06 -20.60
CA TRP A 132 -11.08 4.37 -20.40
C TRP A 132 -12.09 5.37 -19.84
N ASP A 133 -13.27 5.47 -20.45
CA ASP A 133 -14.32 6.38 -20.00
C ASP A 133 -14.86 5.99 -18.62
N ASP A 134 -15.06 4.70 -18.36
CA ASP A 134 -15.53 4.21 -17.07
C ASP A 134 -14.47 4.40 -15.97
N PHE A 135 -13.20 4.25 -16.32
CA PHE A 135 -12.07 4.53 -15.43
C PHE A 135 -12.03 6.00 -15.03
N LEU A 136 -12.07 6.92 -15.99
CA LEU A 136 -12.08 8.35 -15.71
C LEU A 136 -13.33 8.77 -14.96
N ARG A 137 -14.52 8.32 -15.38
CA ARG A 137 -15.78 8.65 -14.70
C ARG A 137 -15.77 8.21 -13.23
N ARG A 138 -15.17 7.06 -12.94
CA ARG A 138 -15.13 6.49 -11.59
C ARG A 138 -14.09 7.16 -10.69
N TYR A 139 -12.87 7.39 -11.19
CA TYR A 139 -11.74 7.80 -10.35
C TYR A 139 -11.31 9.25 -10.57
N PHE A 140 -11.61 9.81 -11.74
CA PHE A 140 -11.21 11.16 -12.15
C PHE A 140 -12.39 11.93 -12.79
N PRO A 141 -13.54 12.09 -12.10
CA PRO A 141 -14.76 12.61 -12.71
C PRO A 141 -14.67 14.07 -13.19
N THR A 142 -13.66 14.79 -12.73
CA THR A 142 -13.38 16.19 -13.11
C THR A 142 -12.29 16.30 -14.16
N ALA A 143 -11.78 15.18 -14.69
CA ALA A 143 -10.71 15.21 -15.67
C ALA A 143 -11.20 15.77 -17.01
N GLU A 144 -10.40 16.66 -17.57
CA GLU A 144 -10.56 17.16 -18.93
C GLU A 144 -9.68 16.31 -19.85
N VAL A 145 -10.31 15.65 -20.83
CA VAL A 145 -9.65 14.68 -21.70
C VAL A 145 -9.37 15.31 -23.05
N GLY A 146 -8.13 15.21 -23.52
CA GLY A 146 -7.75 15.69 -24.85
C GLY A 146 -6.54 14.97 -25.42
N PRO A 147 -6.45 14.85 -26.76
CA PRO A 147 -5.23 14.36 -27.40
C PRO A 147 -4.09 15.37 -27.20
N CYS A 148 -2.87 14.87 -27.00
CA CYS A 148 -1.64 15.65 -26.99
C CYS A 148 -0.78 15.21 -28.18
N PRO A 149 -0.29 16.14 -29.01
CA PRO A 149 0.58 15.81 -30.14
C PRO A 149 1.97 15.34 -29.69
N ASP A 150 2.45 15.80 -28.54
CA ASP A 150 3.79 15.52 -28.01
C ASP A 150 3.84 15.65 -26.47
N TRP A 151 4.99 15.33 -25.89
CA TRP A 151 5.24 15.45 -24.45
C TRP A 151 5.32 16.89 -23.96
N ASP A 152 5.76 17.82 -24.79
CA ASP A 152 5.80 19.24 -24.44
C ASP A 152 4.39 19.78 -24.20
N THR A 153 3.41 19.33 -25.00
CA THR A 153 1.99 19.64 -24.79
C THR A 153 1.47 19.03 -23.48
N VAL A 154 1.87 17.80 -23.14
CA VAL A 154 1.49 17.19 -21.85
C VAL A 154 2.05 18.01 -20.69
N ILE A 155 3.34 18.37 -20.75
CA ILE A 155 4.03 19.15 -19.73
C ILE A 155 3.38 20.54 -19.58
N ALA A 156 3.11 21.23 -20.68
CA ALA A 156 2.43 22.52 -20.67
C ALA A 156 1.02 22.41 -20.09
N ALA A 157 0.22 21.45 -20.53
CA ALA A 157 -1.16 21.26 -20.07
C ALA A 157 -1.24 20.98 -18.56
N VAL A 158 -0.27 20.28 -17.99
CA VAL A 158 -0.19 20.01 -16.54
C VAL A 158 0.48 21.18 -15.77
N GLY A 159 1.42 21.87 -16.42
CA GLY A 159 2.22 22.96 -15.84
C GLY A 159 1.48 24.30 -15.73
N GLU A 160 0.90 24.77 -16.83
CA GLU A 160 0.30 26.10 -16.97
C GLU A 160 -0.81 26.42 -15.97
N PRO A 161 -1.72 25.49 -15.59
CA PRO A 161 -2.78 25.79 -14.63
C PRO A 161 -2.28 25.99 -13.19
N GLY A 162 -1.03 25.61 -12.90
CA GLY A 162 -0.38 25.82 -11.62
C GLY A 162 -0.28 24.58 -10.72
N PRO A 163 0.38 24.73 -9.55
CA PRO A 163 0.67 23.65 -8.61
C PRO A 163 -0.58 22.85 -8.20
N GLY A 164 -0.41 21.54 -8.00
CA GLY A 164 -1.50 20.62 -7.65
C GLY A 164 -2.30 20.10 -8.85
N THR A 165 -2.06 20.63 -10.06
CA THR A 165 -2.59 20.03 -11.29
C THR A 165 -1.95 18.66 -11.50
N ALA A 166 -2.74 17.68 -11.90
CA ALA A 166 -2.26 16.33 -12.19
C ALA A 166 -2.80 15.84 -13.53
N GLY A 167 -2.42 14.63 -13.93
CA GLY A 167 -2.99 14.01 -15.11
C GLY A 167 -2.71 12.52 -15.19
N VAL A 168 -3.61 11.81 -15.86
CA VAL A 168 -3.34 10.46 -16.36
C VAL A 168 -3.03 10.57 -17.84
N VAL A 169 -1.85 10.12 -18.24
CA VAL A 169 -1.41 10.12 -19.63
C VAL A 169 -1.53 8.71 -20.17
N TRP A 170 -2.32 8.54 -21.22
CA TRP A 170 -2.43 7.29 -21.95
C TRP A 170 -1.60 7.35 -23.23
N VAL A 171 -0.57 6.52 -23.28
CA VAL A 171 0.30 6.35 -24.44
C VAL A 171 -0.21 5.14 -25.22
N ARG A 172 -0.59 5.35 -26.48
CA ARG A 172 -0.96 4.30 -27.42
C ARG A 172 0.19 4.09 -28.39
N ARG A 173 0.70 2.85 -28.47
CA ARG A 173 1.81 2.48 -29.35
C ARG A 173 1.32 1.76 -30.60
N GLU A 174 2.06 1.91 -31.67
CA GLU A 174 1.82 1.22 -32.93
C GLU A 174 3.07 0.47 -33.37
N LEU A 175 2.86 -0.69 -34.01
CA LEU A 175 3.89 -1.44 -34.69
C LEU A 175 3.37 -1.86 -36.06
N HIS A 176 4.11 -1.53 -37.11
CA HIS A 176 3.81 -1.93 -38.49
C HIS A 176 2.36 -1.63 -38.94
N GLY A 177 1.77 -0.50 -38.51
CA GLY A 177 0.39 -0.15 -38.84
C GLY A 177 -0.68 -0.66 -37.87
N SER A 178 -0.30 -1.50 -36.89
CA SER A 178 -1.20 -2.11 -35.92
C SER A 178 -0.98 -1.55 -34.52
N GLU A 179 -2.06 -1.30 -33.78
CA GLU A 179 -1.93 -0.94 -32.38
C GLU A 179 -1.28 -2.08 -31.59
N ALA A 180 -0.20 -1.74 -30.88
CA ALA A 180 0.65 -2.68 -30.19
C ALA A 180 0.27 -2.76 -28.72
N THR A 181 0.52 -1.71 -27.93
CA THR A 181 0.17 -1.68 -26.51
C THR A 181 -0.29 -0.30 -26.09
N GLY A 182 -1.08 -0.24 -25.03
CA GLY A 182 -1.35 0.98 -24.28
C GLY A 182 -0.57 0.99 -22.96
N HIS A 183 -0.08 2.15 -22.54
CA HIS A 183 0.47 2.36 -21.20
C HIS A 183 -0.16 3.58 -20.53
N LEU A 184 -0.21 3.56 -19.20
CA LEU A 184 -0.69 4.69 -18.42
C LEU A 184 0.45 5.24 -17.55
N LEU A 185 0.65 6.54 -17.64
CA LEU A 185 1.60 7.30 -16.84
C LEU A 185 0.84 8.31 -15.98
N TYR A 186 1.49 8.77 -14.91
CA TYR A 186 0.94 9.79 -14.04
C TYR A 186 1.77 11.08 -14.15
N ALA A 187 1.10 12.20 -14.40
CA ALA A 187 1.70 13.52 -14.43
C ALA A 187 1.29 14.30 -13.17
N HIS A 188 2.22 15.02 -12.56
CA HIS A 188 1.93 15.85 -11.40
C HIS A 188 2.75 17.14 -11.42
N ASN A 189 2.07 18.27 -11.23
CA ASN A 189 2.69 19.57 -11.04
C ASN A 189 2.91 19.83 -9.55
N ASN A 190 4.16 19.71 -9.12
CA ASN A 190 4.59 20.06 -7.77
C ASN A 190 5.35 21.39 -7.83
N ASP A 191 4.77 22.45 -7.28
CA ASP A 191 5.37 23.79 -7.21
C ASP A 191 5.90 24.34 -8.55
N GLY A 192 5.19 24.06 -9.65
CA GLY A 192 5.55 24.51 -11.00
C GLY A 192 6.47 23.54 -11.74
N GLN A 193 6.90 22.45 -11.12
CA GLN A 193 7.66 21.38 -11.77
C GLN A 193 6.74 20.20 -12.10
N VAL A 194 6.68 19.84 -13.37
CA VAL A 194 5.90 18.69 -13.83
C VAL A 194 6.77 17.44 -13.78
N ALA A 195 6.40 16.49 -12.93
CA ALA A 195 6.95 15.15 -12.89
C ALA A 195 6.06 14.19 -13.68
N LEU A 196 6.66 13.40 -14.57
CA LEU A 196 6.01 12.30 -15.27
C LEU A 196 6.54 10.99 -14.70
N LEU A 197 5.63 10.20 -14.13
CA LEU A 197 5.90 8.97 -13.42
C LEU A 197 5.38 7.78 -14.23
N ASP A 198 6.10 6.67 -14.18
CA ASP A 198 5.68 5.34 -14.59
C ASP A 198 5.45 4.50 -13.34
N PRO A 199 4.20 4.47 -12.81
CA PRO A 199 3.92 3.79 -11.55
C PRO A 199 4.07 2.27 -11.64
N GLN A 200 3.84 1.70 -12.83
CA GLN A 200 4.00 0.27 -13.05
C GLN A 200 5.48 -0.13 -12.98
N GLY A 201 6.35 0.65 -13.63
CA GLY A 201 7.79 0.46 -13.57
C GLY A 201 8.47 1.04 -12.31
N GLN A 202 7.70 1.67 -11.42
CA GLN A 202 8.18 2.39 -10.21
C GLN A 202 9.35 3.33 -10.48
N ARG A 203 9.25 4.13 -11.55
CA ARG A 203 10.34 4.99 -12.05
C ARG A 203 9.81 6.26 -12.69
N LEU A 204 10.71 7.16 -13.06
CA LEU A 204 10.36 8.26 -13.95
C LEU A 204 9.93 7.72 -15.32
N ALA A 205 8.92 8.36 -15.90
CA ALA A 205 8.40 7.96 -17.20
C ALA A 205 9.45 8.09 -18.30
N ARG A 206 9.48 7.09 -19.19
CA ARG A 206 10.20 7.20 -20.46
C ARG A 206 9.32 7.95 -21.44
N LEU A 207 9.78 9.10 -21.91
CA LEU A 207 9.03 9.95 -22.84
C LEU A 207 9.27 9.48 -24.28
N GLU A 208 8.51 8.47 -24.68
CA GLU A 208 8.64 7.82 -25.98
C GLU A 208 8.23 8.76 -27.13
N THR A 209 9.06 8.85 -28.16
CA THR A 209 8.79 9.67 -29.35
C THR A 209 8.68 8.85 -30.63
N GLU A 210 9.13 7.60 -30.60
CA GLU A 210 9.05 6.66 -31.71
C GLU A 210 7.90 5.67 -31.48
N ASN A 211 7.24 5.25 -32.56
CA ASN A 211 6.17 4.24 -32.51
C ASN A 211 4.99 4.61 -31.59
N VAL A 212 4.82 5.90 -31.29
CA VAL A 212 3.67 6.43 -30.55
C VAL A 212 2.58 6.78 -31.55
N ARG A 213 1.45 6.08 -31.46
CA ARG A 213 0.24 6.32 -32.25
C ARG A 213 -0.50 7.55 -31.76
N GLN A 214 -0.63 7.68 -30.45
CA GLN A 214 -1.37 8.76 -29.82
C GLN A 214 -0.96 8.93 -28.37
N ILE A 215 -0.92 10.17 -27.90
CA ILE A 215 -0.89 10.52 -26.48
C ILE A 215 -2.24 11.15 -26.14
N VAL A 216 -2.90 10.66 -25.09
CA VAL A 216 -4.14 11.23 -24.56
C VAL A 216 -3.89 11.65 -23.12
N LEU A 217 -4.19 12.89 -22.79
CA LEU A 217 -4.12 13.40 -21.43
C LEU A 217 -5.52 13.53 -20.86
N ALA A 218 -5.76 12.88 -19.72
CA ALA A 218 -6.84 13.21 -18.82
C ALA A 218 -6.28 14.15 -17.73
N ARG A 219 -6.39 15.46 -17.97
CA ARG A 219 -5.89 16.50 -17.08
C ARG A 219 -6.82 16.63 -15.89
N ILE A 220 -6.29 16.47 -14.69
CA ILE A 220 -7.00 16.59 -13.43
C ILE A 220 -6.71 18.00 -12.90
N PRO A 221 -7.71 18.90 -12.87
CA PRO A 221 -7.51 20.25 -12.34
C PRO A 221 -6.99 20.20 -10.91
N ALA A 222 -6.16 21.17 -10.53
CA ALA A 222 -5.82 21.37 -9.14
C ALA A 222 -7.11 21.45 -8.30
N PRO A 223 -7.14 20.88 -7.09
CA PRO A 223 -8.25 21.12 -6.18
C PRO A 223 -8.43 22.63 -6.08
N SER A 224 -9.60 23.16 -6.45
CA SER A 224 -9.90 24.57 -6.23
C SER A 224 -9.56 24.87 -4.78
N ALA A 225 -8.81 25.95 -4.52
CA ALA A 225 -8.40 26.41 -3.19
C ALA A 225 -9.61 26.81 -2.32
N GLN A 226 -10.48 25.85 -2.05
CA GLN A 226 -11.28 25.79 -0.86
C GLN A 226 -10.33 25.29 0.24
N PRO A 227 -10.41 25.84 1.46
CA PRO A 227 -9.76 25.22 2.62
C PRO A 227 -10.15 23.72 2.63
N PRO A 228 -9.25 22.82 3.06
CA PRO A 228 -9.48 21.38 3.05
C PRO A 228 -10.69 21.04 3.93
N ALA A 229 -11.86 21.07 3.32
CA ALA A 229 -13.14 20.73 3.90
C ALA A 229 -14.00 20.17 2.78
N ALA A 230 -14.39 18.90 2.93
CA ALA A 230 -15.42 18.19 2.16
C ALA A 230 -15.02 17.39 0.89
N ARG A 231 -13.82 16.81 0.86
CA ARG A 231 -13.70 15.38 0.51
C ARG A 231 -12.82 14.67 1.54
N ALA A 232 -13.23 14.75 2.80
CA ALA A 232 -13.00 13.62 3.67
C ALA A 232 -13.54 12.40 2.91
N ALA A 233 -12.70 11.40 2.65
CA ALA A 233 -13.24 10.06 2.50
C ALA A 233 -14.19 9.92 3.69
N ARG A 234 -15.50 9.73 3.48
CA ARG A 234 -16.39 9.54 4.63
C ARG A 234 -15.76 8.42 5.43
N GLY A 235 -15.29 8.74 6.64
CA GLY A 235 -14.71 7.75 7.50
C GLY A 235 -15.76 6.70 7.82
N PRO A 236 -15.35 5.57 8.40
CA PRO A 236 -16.26 4.51 8.75
C PRO A 236 -17.45 5.07 9.53
N ALA A 237 -18.66 4.76 9.04
CA ALA A 237 -19.91 5.23 9.62
C ALA A 237 -20.47 4.23 10.64
N ASP A 238 -19.95 3.01 10.65
CA ASP A 238 -20.38 1.91 11.50
C ASP A 238 -19.20 0.99 11.87
N LEU A 239 -19.42 0.11 12.84
CA LEU A 239 -18.41 -0.86 13.28
C LEU A 239 -17.86 -1.69 12.12
N ALA A 240 -18.71 -2.14 11.19
CA ALA A 240 -18.29 -3.03 10.11
C ALA A 240 -17.32 -2.32 9.14
N SER A 241 -17.58 -1.06 8.82
CA SER A 241 -16.66 -0.23 8.03
C SER A 241 -15.39 0.13 8.80
N ALA A 242 -15.47 0.34 10.11
CA ALA A 242 -14.30 0.61 10.95
C ALA A 242 -13.36 -0.61 11.02
N VAL A 243 -13.93 -1.81 11.21
CA VAL A 243 -13.19 -3.08 11.20
C VAL A 243 -12.50 -3.29 9.85
N ARG A 244 -13.21 -3.10 8.73
CA ARG A 244 -12.60 -3.23 7.39
C ARG A 244 -11.46 -2.24 7.16
N ALA A 245 -11.63 -0.99 7.62
CA ALA A 245 -10.57 0.02 7.50
C ALA A 245 -9.34 -0.35 8.34
N ALA A 246 -9.56 -0.86 9.56
CA ALA A 246 -8.49 -1.35 10.43
C ALA A 246 -7.76 -2.55 9.82
N GLU A 247 -8.49 -3.56 9.34
CA GLU A 247 -7.91 -4.75 8.71
C GLU A 247 -7.11 -4.40 7.45
N ALA A 248 -7.62 -3.50 6.62
CA ALA A 248 -6.90 -3.03 5.43
C ALA A 248 -5.60 -2.29 5.79
N TRP A 249 -5.62 -1.48 6.85
CA TRP A 249 -4.44 -0.80 7.35
C TRP A 249 -3.41 -1.78 7.93
N LEU A 250 -3.86 -2.74 8.75
CA LEU A 250 -2.99 -3.77 9.33
C LEU A 250 -2.37 -4.67 8.26
N GLU A 251 -3.12 -5.05 7.23
CA GLU A 251 -2.61 -5.77 6.07
C GLU A 251 -1.54 -4.96 5.34
N HIS A 252 -1.78 -3.66 5.14
CA HIS A 252 -0.84 -2.77 4.46
C HIS A 252 0.47 -2.60 5.25
N VAL A 253 0.39 -2.37 6.56
CA VAL A 253 1.54 -2.05 7.41
C VAL A 253 2.31 -3.31 7.83
N HIS A 254 1.62 -4.42 8.08
CA HIS A 254 2.21 -5.63 8.65
C HIS A 254 2.05 -6.88 7.77
N GLY A 255 1.60 -6.75 6.52
CA GLY A 255 1.56 -7.87 5.55
C GLY A 255 0.66 -9.04 5.97
N GLY A 256 -0.33 -8.78 6.83
CA GLY A 256 -1.27 -9.79 7.33
C GLY A 256 -0.83 -10.54 8.60
N ASP A 257 0.31 -10.19 9.20
CA ASP A 257 0.79 -10.81 10.45
C ASP A 257 -0.01 -10.39 11.68
N VAL A 258 -0.70 -9.25 11.60
CA VAL A 258 -1.46 -8.64 12.71
C VAL A 258 -2.95 -8.68 12.42
N VAL A 259 -3.75 -8.96 13.45
CA VAL A 259 -5.22 -9.00 13.39
C VAL A 259 -5.85 -8.29 14.57
N LEU A 260 -7.11 -7.88 14.42
CA LEU A 260 -7.90 -7.30 15.50
C LEU A 260 -8.24 -8.34 16.57
N VAL A 261 -8.28 -7.91 17.83
CA VAL A 261 -8.65 -8.72 18.99
C VAL A 261 -10.04 -8.32 19.46
N GLU A 262 -11.02 -9.19 19.20
CA GLU A 262 -12.41 -9.05 19.64
C GLU A 262 -13.03 -7.65 19.39
N PRO A 263 -13.05 -7.17 18.13
CA PRO A 263 -13.64 -5.87 17.81
C PRO A 263 -15.14 -5.86 18.12
N SER A 264 -15.63 -4.78 18.74
CA SER A 264 -17.05 -4.66 19.12
C SER A 264 -17.54 -3.22 19.08
N ALA A 265 -18.86 -3.03 19.18
CA ALA A 265 -19.45 -1.70 19.26
C ALA A 265 -19.00 -0.89 20.49
N ALA A 266 -18.50 -1.56 21.55
CA ALA A 266 -17.95 -0.88 22.72
C ALA A 266 -16.58 -0.22 22.47
N ASP A 267 -15.97 -0.45 21.30
CA ASP A 267 -14.71 0.19 20.89
C ASP A 267 -14.95 1.59 20.29
N GLU A 268 -16.21 1.97 20.06
CA GLU A 268 -16.57 3.27 19.49
C GLU A 268 -16.37 4.41 20.49
N THR A 269 -15.79 5.51 20.01
CA THR A 269 -15.60 6.75 20.74
C THR A 269 -16.26 7.93 20.02
N ALA A 270 -16.12 9.14 20.55
CA ALA A 270 -16.71 10.33 19.93
C ALA A 270 -16.12 10.57 18.53
N ARG A 271 -14.81 10.43 18.37
CA ARG A 271 -14.09 10.71 17.12
C ARG A 271 -13.70 9.50 16.30
N GLY A 272 -13.81 8.28 16.82
CA GLY A 272 -13.33 7.09 16.11
C GLY A 272 -13.72 5.77 16.74
N TRP A 273 -12.86 4.77 16.51
CA TRP A 273 -12.85 3.49 17.21
C TRP A 273 -11.43 3.23 17.73
N LEU A 274 -11.32 2.65 18.93
CA LEU A 274 -10.06 2.16 19.49
C LEU A 274 -10.10 0.63 19.55
N PHE A 275 -9.39 -0.02 18.63
CA PHE A 275 -9.27 -1.47 18.60
C PHE A 275 -7.98 -1.95 19.24
N ALA A 276 -8.06 -3.09 19.92
CA ALA A 276 -6.87 -3.88 20.23
C ALA A 276 -6.50 -4.73 19.01
N CYS A 277 -5.20 -4.89 18.74
CA CYS A 277 -4.67 -5.75 17.70
C CYS A 277 -3.42 -6.50 18.18
N ASN A 278 -3.14 -7.67 17.63
CA ASN A 278 -1.92 -8.40 17.97
C ASN A 278 -1.51 -9.35 16.85
N THR A 279 -0.32 -9.92 16.94
CA THR A 279 0.15 -10.87 15.94
C THR A 279 -0.65 -12.16 15.99
N ARG A 280 -0.86 -12.77 14.82
CA ARG A 280 -1.48 -14.10 14.73
C ARG A 280 -0.69 -15.15 15.52
N ALA A 281 0.63 -15.05 15.52
CA ALA A 281 1.52 -15.96 16.25
C ALA A 281 1.24 -15.92 17.76
N PHE A 282 1.19 -14.72 18.35
CA PHE A 282 0.87 -14.56 19.77
C PHE A 282 -0.52 -15.07 20.12
N LEU A 283 -1.52 -14.77 19.28
CA LEU A 283 -2.89 -15.26 19.53
C LEU A 283 -3.01 -16.78 19.43
N ALA A 284 -2.12 -17.44 18.67
CA ALA A 284 -2.11 -18.88 18.51
C ALA A 284 -1.43 -19.63 19.67
N ASP A 285 -0.30 -19.12 20.18
CA ASP A 285 0.53 -19.84 21.17
C ASP A 285 0.60 -19.16 22.55
N GLY A 286 0.15 -17.91 22.66
CA GLY A 286 0.21 -17.13 23.89
C GLY A 286 1.61 -16.70 24.31
N ASN A 287 2.64 -16.91 23.48
CA ASN A 287 4.03 -16.57 23.81
C ASN A 287 4.25 -15.05 23.71
N PRO A 288 4.50 -14.34 24.83
CA PRO A 288 4.64 -12.89 24.83
C PRO A 288 5.74 -12.37 23.88
N GLN A 289 6.77 -13.17 23.57
CA GLN A 289 7.82 -12.75 22.63
C GLN A 289 7.31 -12.56 21.19
N HIS A 290 6.16 -13.14 20.86
CA HIS A 290 5.50 -12.96 19.57
C HIS A 290 4.53 -11.77 19.57
N ALA A 291 4.26 -11.15 20.71
CA ALA A 291 3.26 -10.09 20.81
C ALA A 291 3.76 -8.77 20.17
N MET A 292 2.80 -7.94 19.75
CA MET A 292 3.05 -6.53 19.43
C MET A 292 3.41 -5.73 20.68
N LEU A 293 4.19 -4.67 20.52
CA LEU A 293 4.39 -3.66 21.56
C LEU A 293 3.29 -2.59 21.50
N ASP A 294 2.94 -2.17 20.30
CA ASP A 294 1.96 -1.16 19.91
C ASP A 294 0.65 -1.82 19.45
N ALA A 295 0.04 -2.61 20.35
CA ALA A 295 -1.16 -3.42 20.11
C ALA A 295 -2.50 -2.63 20.09
N ALA A 296 -2.47 -1.32 19.80
CA ALA A 296 -3.63 -0.43 19.82
C ALA A 296 -3.73 0.34 18.52
N LEU A 297 -4.90 0.32 17.89
CA LEU A 297 -5.16 0.98 16.62
C LEU A 297 -6.39 1.87 16.71
N VAL A 298 -6.21 3.15 16.41
CA VAL A 298 -7.31 4.12 16.31
C VAL A 298 -7.75 4.24 14.86
N VAL A 299 -9.06 4.17 14.63
CA VAL A 299 -9.70 4.38 13.32
C VAL A 299 -10.59 5.63 13.37
N PRO A 300 -10.18 6.74 12.73
CA PRO A 300 -10.92 8.01 12.76
C PRO A 300 -12.21 8.01 11.92
N LYS A 301 -13.28 8.63 12.45
CA LYS A 301 -14.57 8.81 11.75
C LYS A 301 -14.54 9.85 10.63
N ASP A 302 -13.56 10.74 10.64
CA ASP A 302 -13.36 11.75 9.60
C ASP A 302 -12.64 11.19 8.36
N GLY A 303 -12.26 9.90 8.40
CA GLY A 303 -11.61 9.20 7.30
C GLY A 303 -10.13 9.48 7.16
N SER A 304 -9.49 10.13 8.14
CA SER A 304 -8.03 10.18 8.19
C SER A 304 -7.44 8.78 8.39
N VAL A 305 -6.15 8.65 8.09
CA VAL A 305 -5.42 7.37 8.17
C VAL A 305 -5.49 6.81 9.60
N PRO A 306 -5.76 5.50 9.79
CA PRO A 306 -5.62 4.86 11.09
C PRO A 306 -4.21 5.00 11.67
N PHE A 307 -4.09 5.03 13.00
CA PHE A 307 -2.81 5.26 13.66
C PHE A 307 -2.71 4.55 15.02
N GLY A 308 -1.47 4.27 15.45
CA GLY A 308 -1.17 3.68 16.76
C GLY A 308 -1.13 4.69 17.90
N LEU A 309 -1.05 4.22 19.14
CA LEU A 309 -0.89 5.06 20.33
C LEU A 309 0.56 5.07 20.83
N PRO A 310 1.05 6.21 21.38
CA PRO A 310 2.39 6.26 21.94
C PRO A 310 2.54 5.33 23.16
N ASN A 311 3.68 4.65 23.27
CA ASN A 311 3.91 3.67 24.33
C ASN A 311 4.03 4.26 25.73
N SER A 312 4.55 5.49 25.86
CA SER A 312 4.77 6.14 27.15
C SER A 312 3.52 6.68 27.81
N ASP A 313 2.53 7.10 27.02
CA ASP A 313 1.27 7.65 27.54
C ASP A 313 0.15 7.51 26.50
N PRO A 314 -0.31 6.28 26.28
CA PRO A 314 -1.30 6.01 25.26
C PRO A 314 -2.68 6.59 25.62
N TRP A 315 -3.02 6.61 26.91
CA TRP A 315 -4.39 6.86 27.34
C TRP A 315 -4.72 8.34 27.47
N GLU A 316 -3.83 9.16 28.05
CA GLU A 316 -4.04 10.60 28.09
C GLU A 316 -3.92 11.19 26.67
N TRP A 317 -2.97 10.69 25.87
CA TRP A 317 -2.88 11.07 24.46
C TRP A 317 -4.18 10.77 23.71
N PHE A 318 -4.72 9.56 23.86
CA PHE A 318 -5.97 9.15 23.20
C PHE A 318 -7.17 9.98 23.67
N GLU A 319 -7.27 10.24 24.97
CA GLU A 319 -8.36 11.05 25.54
C GLU A 319 -8.32 12.49 25.01
N ARG A 320 -7.14 13.11 24.96
CA ARG A 320 -6.97 14.45 24.37
C ARG A 320 -7.36 14.47 22.90
N TRP A 321 -6.96 13.45 22.13
CA TRP A 321 -7.40 13.30 20.76
C TRP A 321 -8.92 13.16 20.71
N ASP A 322 -9.56 12.24 21.43
CA ASP A 322 -11.02 12.04 21.36
C ASP A 322 -11.82 13.29 21.76
N GLN A 323 -11.26 14.16 22.62
CA GLN A 323 -11.82 15.45 23.01
C GLN A 323 -11.63 16.59 21.99
N GLY A 324 -10.93 16.34 20.87
CA GLY A 324 -10.82 17.28 19.75
C GLY A 324 -9.41 17.84 19.50
N ALA A 325 -8.39 17.45 20.27
CA ALA A 325 -7.03 17.88 20.00
C ALA A 325 -6.55 17.38 18.63
N GLN A 326 -5.85 18.24 17.89
CA GLN A 326 -5.35 17.95 16.55
C GLN A 326 -3.85 17.63 16.61
N PRO A 327 -3.40 16.41 16.27
CA PRO A 327 -1.98 16.06 16.32
C PRO A 327 -1.14 17.04 15.48
N GLY A 328 0.01 17.47 16.01
CA GLY A 328 0.89 18.45 15.39
C GLY A 328 0.48 19.92 15.60
N VAL A 329 -0.66 20.19 16.25
CA VAL A 329 -1.14 21.55 16.56
C VAL A 329 -0.96 21.85 18.05
N ASP A 330 -0.57 23.07 18.39
CA ASP A 330 -0.42 23.56 19.77
C ASP A 330 0.44 22.65 20.67
N GLY A 331 1.47 22.03 20.10
CA GLY A 331 2.38 21.12 20.81
C GLY A 331 1.79 19.75 21.13
N PHE A 332 0.62 19.39 20.58
CA PHE A 332 0.11 18.02 20.70
C PHE A 332 0.94 17.07 19.83
N PRO A 333 1.57 16.01 20.39
CA PRO A 333 2.45 15.14 19.63
C PRO A 333 1.74 14.45 18.46
N LEU A 334 2.45 14.25 17.36
CA LEU A 334 1.99 13.39 16.27
C LEU A 334 1.85 11.94 16.78
N PRO A 335 0.93 11.16 16.20
CA PRO A 335 0.88 9.72 16.48
C PRO A 335 2.21 9.07 16.07
N PRO A 336 2.64 7.99 16.77
CA PRO A 336 3.86 7.28 16.42
C PRO A 336 3.76 6.61 15.05
N GLU A 337 4.91 6.47 14.38
CA GLU A 337 5.02 5.58 13.23
C GLU A 337 4.86 4.11 13.69
N PRO A 338 4.28 3.23 12.87
CA PRO A 338 4.06 1.83 13.25
C PRO A 338 5.38 1.09 13.50
N GLY A 339 5.42 0.30 14.58
CA GLY A 339 6.55 -0.54 14.91
C GLY A 339 6.57 -1.88 14.15
N PRO A 340 7.58 -2.72 14.37
CA PRO A 340 7.55 -4.11 13.91
C PRO A 340 6.43 -4.91 14.59
N ALA A 341 5.73 -5.76 13.84
CA ALA A 341 4.65 -6.61 14.35
C ALA A 341 5.09 -7.49 15.55
N ALA A 342 6.29 -8.09 15.48
CA ALA A 342 6.90 -8.78 16.60
C ALA A 342 8.15 -8.01 17.06
N TRP A 343 8.03 -7.24 18.15
CA TRP A 343 9.07 -6.30 18.56
C TRP A 343 10.28 -6.96 19.22
N PHE A 344 10.10 -8.13 19.86
CA PHE A 344 11.08 -8.70 20.78
C PHE A 344 12.41 -9.04 20.10
N ALA A 345 12.38 -9.89 19.05
CA ALA A 345 13.58 -10.30 18.33
C ALA A 345 14.37 -9.12 17.71
N PRO A 346 13.75 -8.20 16.95
CA PRO A 346 14.49 -7.07 16.37
C PRO A 346 15.06 -6.12 17.42
N THR A 347 14.40 -5.99 18.59
CA THR A 347 14.88 -5.14 19.69
C THR A 347 16.03 -5.79 20.46
N MET A 348 15.96 -7.10 20.73
CA MET A 348 16.97 -7.79 21.54
C MET A 348 18.24 -8.11 20.75
N SER A 349 18.14 -8.37 19.45
CA SER A 349 19.28 -8.67 18.57
C SER A 349 20.47 -7.68 18.70
N PRO A 350 20.26 -6.35 18.64
CA PRO A 350 21.36 -5.39 18.83
C PRO A 350 21.80 -5.23 20.29
N LEU A 351 20.95 -5.55 21.27
CA LEU A 351 21.26 -5.39 22.70
C LEU A 351 22.15 -6.51 23.24
N GLY A 352 21.96 -7.73 22.75
CA GLY A 352 22.74 -8.89 23.16
C GLY A 352 21.88 -10.14 23.34
N ALA A 353 22.54 -11.27 23.59
CA ALA A 353 21.85 -12.53 23.82
C ALA A 353 21.00 -12.47 25.09
N VAL A 354 19.72 -12.79 24.98
CA VAL A 354 18.80 -12.87 26.12
C VAL A 354 19.26 -13.99 27.06
N LEU A 355 19.44 -13.64 28.33
CA LEU A 355 19.83 -14.55 29.40
C LEU A 355 18.63 -15.16 30.11
N SER A 356 17.64 -14.32 30.42
CA SER A 356 16.41 -14.72 31.09
C SER A 356 15.28 -13.72 30.82
N VAL A 357 14.06 -14.20 30.96
CA VAL A 357 12.84 -13.38 31.05
C VAL A 357 12.16 -13.77 32.35
N THR A 358 11.86 -12.80 33.21
CA THR A 358 11.22 -13.01 34.51
C THR A 358 9.96 -12.16 34.61
N ASP A 359 8.88 -12.79 35.04
CA ASP A 359 7.56 -12.16 35.12
C ASP A 359 7.30 -11.59 36.52
N TYR A 360 6.72 -10.40 36.55
CA TYR A 360 6.30 -9.70 37.76
C TYR A 360 4.87 -9.20 37.60
N THR A 361 4.13 -9.19 38.71
CA THR A 361 2.74 -8.74 38.77
C THR A 361 2.61 -7.25 39.09
N ASP A 362 3.64 -6.66 39.71
CA ASP A 362 3.61 -5.28 40.20
C ASP A 362 5.02 -4.66 40.27
N TRP A 363 5.06 -3.32 40.24
CA TRP A 363 6.29 -2.55 40.29
C TRP A 363 7.11 -2.74 41.58
N PRO A 364 6.53 -2.74 42.80
CA PRO A 364 7.30 -2.94 44.01
C PRO A 364 8.13 -4.23 44.00
N THR A 365 7.54 -5.34 43.56
CA THR A 365 8.24 -6.64 43.49
C THR A 365 9.31 -6.63 42.40
N LEU A 366 9.03 -6.01 41.25
CA LEU A 366 10.01 -5.86 40.17
C LEU A 366 11.21 -5.00 40.61
N ILE A 367 10.96 -3.86 41.25
CA ILE A 367 12.01 -2.94 41.71
C ILE A 367 12.89 -3.60 42.77
N ALA A 368 12.29 -4.36 43.70
CA ALA A 368 13.05 -5.15 44.67
C ALA A 368 14.00 -6.13 43.96
N GLY A 369 13.48 -6.87 42.96
CA GLY A 369 14.29 -7.82 42.18
C GLY A 369 15.42 -7.15 41.37
N LEU A 370 15.16 -5.99 40.75
CA LEU A 370 16.18 -5.23 40.03
C LEU A 370 17.28 -4.70 40.97
N THR A 371 16.92 -4.31 42.20
CA THR A 371 17.87 -3.75 43.18
C THR A 371 18.83 -4.82 43.72
N GLU A 372 18.43 -6.10 43.71
CA GLU A 372 19.29 -7.23 44.09
C GLU A 372 20.32 -7.60 43.02
N MET A 373 20.22 -7.03 41.80
CA MET A 373 21.16 -7.31 40.74
C MET A 373 22.54 -6.69 41.02
N PRO A 374 23.64 -7.29 40.49
CA PRO A 374 24.97 -6.70 40.59
C PRO A 374 25.06 -5.30 39.98
N VAL A 375 25.88 -4.44 40.57
CA VAL A 375 26.22 -3.14 39.97
C VAL A 375 26.83 -3.36 38.58
N GLY A 376 26.36 -2.58 37.62
CA GLY A 376 26.70 -2.69 36.19
C GLY A 376 25.73 -3.55 35.38
N SER A 377 24.79 -4.26 36.03
CA SER A 377 23.76 -5.01 35.33
C SER A 377 22.79 -4.09 34.59
N ARG A 378 22.38 -4.52 33.39
CA ARG A 378 21.37 -3.86 32.56
C ARG A 378 20.26 -4.84 32.22
N SER A 379 19.04 -4.33 32.07
CA SER A 379 17.88 -5.14 31.69
C SER A 379 16.88 -4.27 30.94
N VAL A 380 16.07 -4.91 30.10
CA VAL A 380 14.87 -4.27 29.54
C VAL A 380 13.70 -4.66 30.42
N VAL A 381 12.96 -3.67 30.89
CA VAL A 381 11.66 -3.87 31.55
C VAL A 381 10.59 -3.65 30.51
N TRP A 382 9.78 -4.67 30.26
CA TRP A 382 8.61 -4.59 29.38
C TRP A 382 7.33 -4.58 30.21
N LEU A 383 6.69 -3.42 30.26
CA LEU A 383 5.35 -3.24 30.81
C LEU A 383 4.31 -3.57 29.75
N ARG A 384 3.31 -4.36 30.11
CA ARG A 384 2.13 -4.66 29.28
C ARG A 384 0.89 -4.05 29.90
N ARG A 385 0.07 -3.37 29.10
CA ARG A 385 -1.16 -2.71 29.57
C ARG A 385 -2.40 -3.27 28.90
N ASN A 386 -3.47 -3.32 29.66
CA ASN A 386 -4.81 -3.57 29.16
C ASN A 386 -5.51 -2.27 28.76
N ASP A 387 -6.34 -2.33 27.73
CA ASP A 387 -7.35 -1.31 27.47
C ASP A 387 -8.50 -1.37 28.50
N ARG A 388 -9.47 -0.48 28.35
CA ARG A 388 -10.67 -0.40 29.21
C ARG A 388 -11.55 -1.66 29.16
N ARG A 389 -11.36 -2.54 28.17
CA ARG A 389 -12.08 -3.81 28.01
C ARG A 389 -11.28 -5.01 28.53
N GLY A 390 -10.07 -4.80 29.04
CA GLY A 390 -9.21 -5.86 29.58
C GLY A 390 -8.37 -6.59 28.52
N ARG A 391 -8.32 -6.10 27.28
CA ARG A 391 -7.50 -6.64 26.20
C ARG A 391 -6.11 -6.02 26.28
N GLU A 392 -5.07 -6.79 26.01
CA GLU A 392 -3.74 -6.22 25.86
C GLU A 392 -3.69 -5.28 24.67
N SER A 393 -3.16 -4.06 24.85
CA SER A 393 -3.24 -3.03 23.81
C SER A 393 -2.01 -2.14 23.70
N VAL A 394 -1.30 -1.83 24.78
CA VAL A 394 -0.06 -1.02 24.64
C VAL A 394 0.97 -1.49 25.64
N GLY A 395 2.18 -1.75 25.18
CA GLY A 395 3.34 -2.00 26.01
C GLY A 395 4.24 -0.77 26.15
N LEU A 396 5.16 -0.80 27.11
CA LEU A 396 6.24 0.17 27.26
C LEU A 396 7.54 -0.57 27.55
N LEU A 397 8.62 -0.13 26.92
CA LEU A 397 9.97 -0.61 27.21
C LEU A 397 10.69 0.44 28.04
N CYS A 398 11.26 0.00 29.16
CA CYS A 398 12.18 0.80 29.96
C CYS A 398 13.53 0.13 30.02
N VAL A 399 14.60 0.91 30.10
CA VAL A 399 15.94 0.39 30.43
C VAL A 399 16.14 0.52 31.92
N ALA A 400 16.41 -0.62 32.56
CA ALA A 400 16.86 -0.69 33.95
C ALA A 400 18.38 -0.86 33.97
N ALA A 401 19.06 -0.07 34.80
CA ALA A 401 20.49 -0.21 35.06
C ALA A 401 20.76 -0.09 36.56
N GLN A 402 21.46 -1.08 37.11
CA GLN A 402 21.95 -0.99 38.47
C GLN A 402 23.28 -0.25 38.48
N THR A 403 23.30 0.96 39.02
CA THR A 403 24.51 1.79 39.13
C THR A 403 25.11 1.70 40.53
N ASP A 404 26.30 2.24 40.70
CA ASP A 404 26.94 2.47 42.00
C ASP A 404 26.14 3.41 42.91
N THR A 405 25.29 4.27 42.33
CA THR A 405 24.38 5.17 43.04
C THR A 405 22.97 4.62 43.26
N GLY A 406 22.67 3.43 42.70
CA GLY A 406 21.37 2.77 42.82
C GLY A 406 20.72 2.45 41.46
N LEU A 407 19.47 1.99 41.51
CA LEU A 407 18.70 1.62 40.33
C LEU A 407 18.26 2.85 39.55
N VAL A 408 18.52 2.85 38.25
CA VAL A 408 17.98 3.82 37.29
C VAL A 408 17.03 3.10 36.35
N LEU A 409 15.84 3.66 36.17
CA LEU A 409 14.84 3.17 35.23
C LEU A 409 14.45 4.30 34.28
N VAL A 410 14.68 4.11 32.99
CA VAL A 410 14.48 5.12 31.94
C VAL A 410 13.41 4.63 30.97
N ASP A 411 12.38 5.44 30.75
CA ASP A 411 11.45 5.29 29.63
C ASP A 411 12.19 5.65 28.34
N THR A 412 12.38 4.66 27.46
CA THR A 412 13.17 4.85 26.24
C THR A 412 12.47 5.67 25.19
N ALA A 413 11.15 5.79 25.23
CA ALA A 413 10.39 6.59 24.28
C ALA A 413 10.39 8.08 24.62
N ARG A 414 10.65 8.45 25.89
CA ARG A 414 10.75 9.85 26.35
C ARG A 414 12.17 10.31 26.72
N ASP A 415 13.12 9.39 26.85
CA ASP A 415 14.44 9.65 27.41
C ASP A 415 14.36 10.35 28.79
N ALA A 416 13.49 9.82 29.65
CA ALA A 416 13.17 10.38 30.95
C ALA A 416 13.03 9.26 32.00
N PRO A 417 13.11 9.58 33.31
CA PRO A 417 12.79 8.61 34.36
C PRO A 417 11.42 7.97 34.13
N ALA A 418 11.33 6.65 34.25
CA ALA A 418 10.09 5.94 34.04
C ALA A 418 9.07 6.25 35.14
N GLU A 419 7.83 6.51 34.74
CA GLU A 419 6.71 6.66 35.66
C GLU A 419 6.13 5.29 36.00
N LEU A 420 5.96 5.02 37.30
CA LEU A 420 5.50 3.72 37.79
C LEU A 420 3.97 3.67 37.82
N GLU A 421 3.38 3.27 36.70
CA GLU A 421 1.92 3.16 36.56
C GLU A 421 1.33 2.02 37.40
N SER A 422 0.19 2.24 38.04
CA SER A 422 -0.58 1.20 38.74
C SER A 422 -1.80 0.72 37.96
N ASP A 423 -2.36 1.59 37.11
CA ASP A 423 -3.67 1.38 36.52
C ASP A 423 -3.54 0.73 35.14
N GLY A 424 -4.34 -0.32 34.89
CA GLY A 424 -4.32 -1.02 33.60
C GLY A 424 -3.06 -1.87 33.35
N VAL A 425 -2.15 -2.00 34.32
CA VAL A 425 -0.99 -2.91 34.22
C VAL A 425 -1.48 -4.36 34.16
N ARG A 426 -1.09 -5.05 33.10
CA ARG A 426 -1.37 -6.48 32.89
C ARG A 426 -0.29 -7.36 33.50
N SER A 427 0.96 -7.06 33.15
CA SER A 427 2.15 -7.75 33.65
C SER A 427 3.39 -6.93 33.34
N LEU A 428 4.47 -7.25 34.06
CA LEU A 428 5.79 -6.68 33.86
C LEU A 428 6.77 -7.82 33.58
N HIS A 429 7.65 -7.65 32.60
CA HIS A 429 8.68 -8.62 32.25
C HIS A 429 10.06 -7.97 32.39
N VAL A 430 10.99 -8.62 33.10
CA VAL A 430 12.40 -8.23 33.12
C VAL A 430 13.15 -9.15 32.18
N VAL A 431 13.74 -8.56 31.14
CA VAL A 431 14.56 -9.24 30.14
C VAL A 431 16.02 -8.91 30.40
N GLN A 432 16.76 -9.91 30.89
CA GLN A 432 18.20 -9.79 31.10
C GLN A 432 18.93 -10.17 29.81
N TYR A 433 19.97 -9.43 29.47
CA TYR A 433 20.79 -9.67 28.29
C TYR A 433 22.28 -9.48 28.59
N ARG A 434 23.14 -10.03 27.73
CA ARG A 434 24.61 -9.94 27.86
C ARG A 434 25.19 -8.63 27.39
#